data_AF-A0A3D1J783-F1
#
_entry.id   AF-A0A3D1J783-F1
#
_cell.length_a   1.000
_cell.length_b   1.000
_cell.length_c   1.000
_cell.angle_alpha   90.00
_cell.angle_beta   90.00
_cell.angle_gamma   90.00
#
_symmetry.space_group_name_H-M   'P 1'
#
loop_
_entity.id
_entity.type
_entity.pdbx_description
1 polymer ?
#
loop_
_entity_poly.entity_id
_entity_poly.type
_entity_poly.pdbx_seq_one_letter_code
_entity_poly.pdbx_strand_id
1 'polypeptide(L)'
;MITIIRINKGKGPFYEVETSEGETLRVSEDLLVRFRLLKGKELTKEEIKEIKKSAGFDLGLQQAMNYISYQLRSEMDVRIYLKD
;
A
#
# COMPACT_ATOMS: atom_id res chain seq x y z
N MET A 1 1.19 -15.97 -14.36
CA MET A 1 0.04 -15.69 -13.47
C MET A 1 0.54 -15.88 -12.07
N ILE A 2 0.37 -14.89 -11.20
CA ILE A 2 0.92 -14.89 -9.85
C ILE A 2 -0.23 -15.05 -8.88
N THR A 3 -0.19 -16.05 -8.01
CA THR A 3 -1.33 -16.37 -7.12
C THR A 3 -1.08 -15.85 -5.72
N ILE A 4 -2.12 -15.34 -5.07
CA ILE A 4 -2.05 -14.97 -3.65
C ILE A 4 -2.12 -16.22 -2.79
N ILE A 5 -1.07 -16.48 -2.02
CA ILE A 5 -0.97 -17.64 -1.13
C ILE A 5 -1.49 -17.33 0.28
N ARG A 6 -1.21 -16.13 0.78
CA ARG A 6 -1.54 -15.75 2.15
C ARG A 6 -1.75 -14.25 2.26
N ILE A 7 -2.59 -13.85 3.21
CA ILE A 7 -2.83 -12.46 3.58
C ILE A 7 -2.71 -12.39 5.10
N ASN A 8 -1.84 -11.53 5.60
CA ASN A 8 -1.66 -11.27 7.02
C ASN A 8 -2.01 -9.81 7.32
N LYS A 9 -2.50 -9.55 8.53
CA LYS A 9 -2.72 -8.18 9.00
C LYS A 9 -1.37 -7.58 9.38
N GLY A 10 -1.01 -6.47 8.75
CA GLY A 10 0.21 -5.72 9.04
C GLY A 10 0.01 -4.70 10.17
N LYS A 11 1.00 -3.81 10.34
CA LYS A 11 0.90 -2.70 11.30
C LYS A 11 -0.03 -1.61 10.78
N GLY A 12 -0.94 -1.13 11.64
CA GLY A 12 -1.89 -0.07 11.28
C GLY A 12 -2.93 -0.55 10.27
N PRO A 13 -3.33 0.28 9.28
CA PRO A 13 -4.34 -0.06 8.27
C PRO A 13 -3.76 -0.83 7.07
N PHE A 14 -2.57 -1.43 7.22
CA PHE A 14 -1.89 -2.14 6.15
C PHE A 14 -2.04 -3.65 6.30
N TYR A 15 -2.03 -4.33 5.15
CA TYR A 15 -2.03 -5.77 5.02
C TYR A 15 -0.81 -6.22 4.23
N GLU A 16 -0.34 -7.42 4.52
CA GLU A 16 0.76 -8.08 3.84
C GLU A 16 0.20 -9.23 3.00
N VAL A 17 0.36 -9.15 1.70
CA VAL A 17 -0.14 -10.12 0.72
C VAL A 17 1.06 -10.89 0.17
N GLU A 18 1.17 -12.15 0.54
CA GLU A 18 2.22 -13.05 0.03
C GLU A 18 1.78 -13.65 -1.31
N THR A 19 2.68 -13.61 -2.28
CA THR A 19 2.47 -14.15 -3.62
C THR A 19 3.25 -15.45 -3.83
N SER A 20 2.79 -16.27 -4.77
CA SER A 20 3.42 -17.54 -5.14
C SER A 20 4.88 -17.41 -5.62
N GLU A 21 5.29 -16.22 -6.08
CA GLU A 21 6.68 -15.92 -6.46
C GLU A 21 7.57 -15.60 -5.24
N GLY A 22 7.04 -15.66 -4.02
CA GLY A 22 7.76 -15.33 -2.78
C GLY A 22 7.86 -13.83 -2.49
N GLU A 23 7.26 -12.98 -3.33
CA GLU A 23 7.18 -11.55 -3.08
C GLU A 23 6.03 -11.24 -2.11
N THR A 24 6.29 -10.38 -1.12
CA THR A 24 5.28 -9.88 -0.18
C THR A 24 4.94 -8.43 -0.52
N LEU A 25 3.67 -8.19 -0.85
CA LEU A 25 3.15 -6.86 -1.16
C LEU A 25 2.51 -6.26 0.08
N ARG A 26 2.97 -5.07 0.47
CA ARG A 26 2.31 -4.28 1.51
C ARG A 26 1.27 -3.37 0.88
N VAL A 27 0.01 -3.54 1.24
CA VAL A 27 -1.13 -2.82 0.67
C VAL A 27 -1.98 -2.18 1.76
N SER A 28 -2.63 -1.07 1.46
CA SER A 28 -3.64 -0.48 2.34
C SER A 28 -4.93 -1.32 2.31
N GLU A 29 -5.79 -1.14 3.31
CA GLU A 29 -7.12 -1.75 3.33
C GLU A 29 -7.96 -1.38 2.10
N ASP A 30 -7.87 -0.13 1.67
CA ASP A 30 -8.58 0.36 0.48
C ASP A 30 -8.11 -0.36 -0.80
N LEU A 31 -6.80 -0.55 -0.99
CA LEU A 31 -6.26 -1.31 -2.11
C LEU A 31 -6.63 -2.79 -2.05
N LEU A 32 -6.63 -3.39 -0.85
CA LEU A 32 -7.07 -4.78 -0.66
C LEU A 32 -8.51 -4.98 -1.17
N VAL A 33 -9.39 -4.02 -0.86
CA VAL A 33 -10.80 -4.06 -1.28
C VAL A 33 -10.95 -3.74 -2.77
N ARG A 34 -10.31 -2.68 -3.28
CA ARG A 34 -10.40 -2.27 -4.71
C ARG A 34 -9.97 -3.38 -5.64
N PHE A 35 -8.81 -4.00 -5.35
CA PHE A 35 -8.28 -5.09 -6.16
C PHE A 35 -8.82 -6.46 -5.74
N ARG A 36 -9.71 -6.53 -4.74
CA ARG A 36 -10.28 -7.77 -4.18
C ARG A 36 -9.20 -8.84 -3.98
N LEU A 37 -8.14 -8.46 -3.26
CA LEU A 37 -7.01 -9.33 -3.00
C LEU A 37 -7.46 -10.42 -2.02
N LEU A 38 -7.72 -11.61 -2.56
CA LEU A 38 -8.19 -12.77 -1.82
C LEU A 38 -7.24 -13.94 -2.07
N LYS A 39 -7.12 -14.83 -1.08
CA LYS A 39 -6.33 -16.06 -1.24
C LYS A 39 -6.83 -16.86 -2.45
N GLY A 40 -5.91 -17.31 -3.29
CA GLY A 40 -6.23 -18.04 -4.52
C GLY A 40 -6.54 -17.15 -5.72
N LYS A 41 -6.62 -15.82 -5.56
CA LYS A 41 -6.71 -14.91 -6.71
C LYS A 41 -5.42 -14.94 -7.52
N GLU A 42 -5.57 -15.01 -8.83
CA GLU A 42 -4.48 -14.82 -9.78
C GLU A 42 -4.39 -13.36 -10.20
N LEU A 43 -3.16 -12.86 -10.26
CA LEU A 43 -2.81 -11.51 -10.68
C LEU A 43 -1.85 -11.57 -11.86
N THR A 44 -2.01 -10.62 -12.76
CA THR A 44 -1.08 -10.33 -13.84
C THR A 44 0.09 -9.47 -13.35
N LYS A 45 1.17 -9.41 -14.13
CA LYS A 45 2.34 -8.57 -13.78
C LYS A 45 1.99 -7.09 -13.85
N GLU A 46 1.09 -6.73 -14.75
CA GLU A 46 0.54 -5.39 -14.92
C GLU A 46 -0.26 -4.96 -13.69
N GLU A 47 -1.17 -5.80 -13.18
CA GLU A 47 -1.92 -5.53 -11.96
C GLU A 47 -1.00 -5.37 -10.75
N ILE A 48 0.03 -6.21 -10.61
CA ILE A 48 1.00 -6.09 -9.51
C ILE A 48 1.76 -4.77 -9.60
N LYS A 49 2.15 -4.35 -10.80
CA LYS A 49 2.82 -3.07 -11.03
C LYS A 49 1.92 -1.90 -10.65
N GLU A 50 0.63 -1.98 -10.98
CA GLU A 50 -0.37 -0.98 -10.61
C GLU A 50 -0.58 -0.92 -9.10
N ILE A 51 -0.73 -2.08 -8.45
CA ILE A 51 -0.85 -2.19 -6.98
C ILE A 51 0.36 -1.56 -6.30
N LYS A 52 1.59 -1.87 -6.76
CA LYS A 52 2.82 -1.28 -6.18
C LYS A 52 2.85 0.25 -6.33
N LYS A 53 2.45 0.77 -7.49
CA LYS A 53 2.39 2.21 -7.74
C LYS A 53 1.40 2.89 -6.80
N SER A 54 0.21 2.33 -6.64
CA SER A 54 -0.83 2.88 -5.77
C SER A 54 -0.49 2.74 -4.28
N ALA A 55 0.17 1.64 -3.89
CA ALA A 55 0.61 1.44 -2.51
C ALA A 55 1.63 2.50 -2.07
N GLY A 56 2.50 2.95 -2.98
CA GLY A 56 3.43 4.06 -2.70
C GLY A 56 2.71 5.38 -2.43
N PHE A 57 1.63 5.66 -3.15
CA PHE A 57 0.81 6.85 -2.92
C PHE A 57 0.12 6.79 -1.55
N ASP A 58 -0.51 5.66 -1.21
CA ASP A 58 -1.20 5.51 0.08
C ASP A 58 -0.25 5.64 1.27
N LEU A 59 0.98 5.12 1.13
CA LEU A 59 2.01 5.28 2.14
C LEU A 59 2.37 6.77 2.34
N GLY A 60 2.61 7.50 1.25
CA GLY A 60 2.89 8.93 1.30
C GLY A 60 1.74 9.74 1.87
N LEU A 61 0.49 9.39 1.52
CA LEU A 61 -0.70 10.02 2.07
C LEU A 61 -0.80 9.78 3.59
N GLN A 62 -0.59 8.56 4.05
CA GLN A 62 -0.56 8.24 5.49
C GLN A 62 0.55 9.03 6.22
N GLN A 63 1.74 9.11 5.63
CA GLN A 63 2.85 9.89 6.19
C GLN A 63 2.48 11.37 6.31
N ALA A 64 1.92 11.96 5.24
CA ALA A 64 1.47 13.35 5.25
C ALA A 64 0.38 13.59 6.31
N MET A 65 -0.62 12.71 6.38
CA MET A 65 -1.69 12.80 7.39
C MET A 65 -1.13 12.75 8.81
N ASN A 66 -0.22 11.80 9.08
CA ASN A 66 0.44 11.69 10.36
C ASN A 66 1.24 12.96 10.69
N TYR A 67 1.99 13.50 9.72
CA TYR A 67 2.78 14.73 9.91
C TYR A 67 1.93 15.96 10.21
N ILE A 68 0.78 16.10 9.55
CA ILE A 68 -0.20 17.18 9.77
C ILE A 68 -0.94 17.00 11.11
N SER A 69 -1.13 15.76 11.58
CA SER A 69 -1.89 15.50 12.81
C SER A 69 -1.24 16.08 14.07
N TYR A 70 0.07 16.28 14.09
CA TYR A 70 0.78 16.82 15.24
C TYR A 70 0.61 18.33 15.41
N GLN A 71 0.53 19.09 14.31
CA GLN A 71 0.35 20.54 14.29
C GLN A 71 0.02 21.03 12.87
N LEU A 72 -0.49 22.26 12.74
CA LEU A 72 -0.73 22.89 11.45
C LEU A 72 0.55 22.95 10.59
N ARG A 73 0.42 22.62 9.31
CA ARG A 73 1.49 22.61 8.32
C ARG A 73 1.08 23.40 7.08
N SER A 74 2.04 24.06 6.45
CA SER A 74 1.86 24.63 5.12
C SER A 74 2.02 23.53 4.05
N GLU A 75 1.57 23.81 2.83
CA GLU A 75 1.79 22.92 1.68
C GLU A 75 3.29 22.68 1.43
N MET A 76 4.12 23.71 1.62
CA MET A 76 5.58 23.62 1.46
C MET A 76 6.18 22.64 2.47
N ASP A 77 5.75 22.70 3.73
CA ASP A 77 6.26 21.79 4.79
C ASP A 77 5.95 20.33 4.46
N VAL A 78 4.73 20.05 4.00
CA VAL A 78 4.32 18.70 3.60
C VAL A 78 5.12 18.23 2.38
N ARG A 79 5.36 19.09 1.40
CA ARG A 79 6.18 18.76 0.21
C ARG A 79 7.64 18.49 0.57
N ILE A 80 8.21 19.21 1.52
CA ILE A 80 9.57 18.97 2.02
C ILE A 80 9.60 17.64 2.77
N TYR A 81 8.68 17.44 3.70
CA TYR A 81 8.58 16.22 4.50
C TYR A 81 8.43 14.93 3.66
N LEU A 82 7.71 14.99 2.53
CA LEU A 82 7.54 13.83 1.64
C LEU A 82 8.69 13.64 0.64
N LYS A 83 9.58 14.62 0.49
CA LYS A 83 10.77 14.53 -0.38
C LYS A 83 12.00 14.00 0.36
N ASP A 84 12.10 14.31 1.64
CA ASP A 84 13.15 13.85 2.55
C ASP A 84 12.91 12.39 2.98
#